data_AF-A0A9P6NWU6-F1
#
_entry.id   AF-A0A9P6NWU6-F1
#
_cell.length_a   1.000
_cell.length_b   1.000
_cell.length_c   1.000
_cell.angle_alpha   90.00
_cell.angle_beta   90.00
_cell.angle_gamma   90.00
#
_symmetry.space_group_name_H-M   'P 1'
#
loop_
_entity.id
_entity.type
_entity.pdbx_description
1 polymer ?
#
loop_
_entity_poly.entity_id
_entity_poly.type
_entity_poly.pdbx_seq_one_letter_code
_entity_poly.pdbx_strand_id
1 'polypeptide(L)'
;LKTEFRTDDEIERTIQPAQKLRYSYLRMEAVHWHKCPDSNGRRSQWSAIDERLAMLGRKSYHYQETFYTLAMQRDAVLFDGTRTYDQLQRLTTFELPTDVEVQAAMVNMIPGVATSSVLSNGADQ
;
A
#
# COMPACT_ATOMS: atom_id res chain seq x y z
N LEU A 1 -32.48 4.22 14.01
CA LEU A 1 -31.58 3.30 13.31
C LEU A 1 -30.93 2.39 14.34
N LYS A 2 -31.12 1.07 14.25
CA LYS A 2 -30.28 0.14 15.01
C LYS A 2 -28.95 0.04 14.27
N THR A 3 -27.88 0.55 14.88
CA THR A 3 -26.53 0.35 14.39
C THR A 3 -26.10 -1.03 14.85
N GLU A 4 -26.21 -2.03 13.99
CA GLU A 4 -25.63 -3.34 14.27
C GLU A 4 -24.11 -3.24 14.07
N PHE A 5 -23.38 -3.39 15.18
CA PHE A 5 -21.93 -3.50 15.13
C PHE A 5 -21.56 -4.84 14.51
N ARG A 6 -20.71 -4.79 13.50
CA ARG A 6 -20.16 -5.99 12.84
C ARG A 6 -18.88 -6.38 13.56
N THR A 7 -18.67 -7.69 13.71
CA THR A 7 -17.39 -8.25 14.16
C THR A 7 -16.32 -8.11 13.07
N ASP A 8 -15.05 -8.17 13.45
CA ASP A 8 -13.93 -8.09 12.50
C ASP A 8 -14.01 -9.19 11.44
N ASP A 9 -14.33 -10.43 11.85
CA ASP A 9 -14.60 -11.56 10.96
C ASP A 9 -15.69 -11.28 9.93
N GLU A 10 -16.79 -10.67 10.36
CA GLU A 10 -17.89 -10.32 9.45
C GLU A 10 -17.47 -9.24 8.46
N ILE A 11 -16.70 -8.25 8.90
CA ILE A 11 -16.14 -7.21 8.05
C ILE A 11 -15.25 -7.87 6.99
N GLU A 12 -14.28 -8.67 7.42
CA GLU A 12 -13.32 -9.34 6.54
C GLU A 12 -13.97 -10.20 5.47
N ARG A 13 -15.02 -10.97 5.83
CA ARG A 13 -15.76 -11.82 4.88
C ARG A 13 -16.46 -11.03 3.77
N THR A 14 -16.74 -9.75 3.98
CA THR A 14 -17.40 -8.91 2.98
C THR A 14 -16.46 -8.07 2.14
N ILE A 15 -15.18 -7.96 2.53
CA ILE A 15 -14.21 -7.15 1.80
C ILE A 15 -13.72 -7.94 0.59
N GLN A 16 -14.03 -7.43 -0.59
CA GLN A 16 -13.56 -7.96 -1.85
C GLN A 16 -12.04 -7.77 -2.01
N PRO A 17 -11.33 -8.66 -2.72
CA PRO A 17 -9.89 -8.51 -2.94
C PRO A 17 -9.48 -7.14 -3.49
N ALA A 18 -10.24 -6.61 -4.45
CA ALA A 18 -10.02 -5.27 -5.01
C ALA A 18 -10.19 -4.13 -3.97
N GLN A 19 -11.05 -4.33 -2.97
CA GLN A 19 -11.19 -3.37 -1.87
C GLN A 19 -9.99 -3.44 -0.92
N LYS A 20 -9.45 -4.63 -0.63
CA LYS A 20 -8.23 -4.78 0.18
C LYS A 20 -7.06 -4.01 -0.43
N LEU A 21 -6.88 -4.13 -1.75
CA LEU A 21 -5.88 -3.38 -2.51
C LEU A 21 -6.03 -1.86 -2.32
N ARG A 22 -7.26 -1.35 -2.46
CA ARG A 22 -7.54 0.09 -2.29
C ARG A 22 -7.34 0.56 -0.84
N TYR A 23 -7.78 -0.21 0.15
CA TYR A 23 -7.61 0.14 1.56
C TYR A 23 -6.14 0.20 1.96
N SER A 24 -5.34 -0.75 1.48
CA SER A 24 -3.90 -0.78 1.73
C SER A 24 -3.22 0.46 1.15
N TYR A 25 -3.54 0.80 -0.10
CA TYR A 25 -3.05 2.03 -0.72
C TYR A 25 -3.48 3.29 0.04
N LEU A 26 -4.77 3.43 0.39
CA LEU A 26 -5.27 4.60 1.12
C LEU A 26 -4.56 4.79 2.46
N ARG A 27 -4.32 3.69 3.18
CA ARG A 27 -3.57 3.73 4.44
C ARG A 27 -2.14 4.20 4.22
N MET A 28 -1.44 3.60 3.25
CA MET A 28 -0.06 3.96 2.89
C MET A 28 0.07 5.44 2.48
N GLU A 29 -0.81 5.96 1.62
CA GLU A 29 -0.78 7.36 1.19
C GLU A 29 -1.07 8.31 2.36
N ALA A 30 -2.05 7.96 3.22
CA ALA A 30 -2.39 8.77 4.38
C ALA A 30 -1.22 8.87 5.38
N VAL A 31 -0.53 7.76 5.68
CA VAL A 31 0.63 7.80 6.59
C VAL A 31 1.84 8.48 5.97
N HIS A 32 2.06 8.30 4.67
CA HIS A 32 3.11 9.00 3.93
C HIS A 32 2.89 10.50 3.99
N TRP A 33 1.66 10.95 3.75
CA TRP A 33 1.27 12.35 3.85
C TRP A 33 1.54 12.92 5.26
N HIS A 34 1.12 12.23 6.32
CA HIS A 34 1.33 12.69 7.70
C HIS A 34 2.81 12.73 8.11
N LYS A 35 3.66 11.89 7.51
CA LYS A 35 5.10 11.86 7.79
C LYS A 35 5.86 13.05 7.19
N CYS A 36 5.35 13.62 6.12
CA CYS A 36 5.99 14.72 5.38
C CYS A 36 5.17 16.02 5.45
N PRO A 37 4.88 16.58 6.65
CA PRO A 37 3.96 17.71 6.79
C PRO A 37 4.47 18.98 6.09
N ASP A 38 5.78 19.22 6.11
CA ASP A 38 6.39 20.43 5.54
C ASP A 38 6.26 20.50 4.00
N SER A 39 6.20 19.35 3.32
CA SER A 39 6.03 19.30 1.86
C SER A 39 4.57 19.45 1.41
N ASN A 40 3.59 19.35 2.32
CA ASN A 40 2.17 19.32 1.97
C ASN A 40 1.52 20.70 1.85
N GLY A 41 2.14 21.73 2.46
CA GLY A 41 1.59 23.08 2.50
C GLY A 41 0.18 23.12 3.11
N ARG A 42 -0.78 23.74 2.42
CA ARG A 42 -2.21 23.81 2.83
C ARG A 42 -3.09 22.73 2.18
N ARG A 43 -2.50 21.74 1.51
CA ARG A 43 -3.27 20.68 0.85
C ARG A 43 -3.76 19.67 1.88
N SER A 44 -4.91 19.05 1.64
CA SER A 44 -5.36 17.94 2.46
C SER A 44 -4.76 16.62 1.95
N GLN A 45 -4.73 15.58 2.80
CA GLN A 45 -4.36 14.23 2.37
C GLN A 45 -5.20 13.74 1.17
N TRP A 46 -6.47 14.17 1.09
CA TRP A 46 -7.36 13.82 -0.01
C TRP A 46 -6.90 14.37 -1.35
N SER A 47 -6.27 15.56 -1.35
CA SER A 47 -5.70 16.13 -2.57
C SER A 47 -4.57 15.25 -3.13
N ALA A 48 -3.70 14.72 -2.27
CA ALA A 48 -2.64 13.80 -2.69
C ALA A 48 -3.21 12.47 -3.22
N ILE A 49 -4.21 11.92 -2.51
CA ILE A 49 -4.92 10.71 -2.92
C ILE A 49 -5.58 10.90 -4.30
N ASP A 50 -6.31 12.00 -4.49
CA ASP A 50 -7.04 12.29 -5.73
C ASP A 50 -6.08 12.50 -6.92
N GLU A 51 -4.98 13.24 -6.72
CA GLU A 51 -3.94 13.44 -7.74
C GLU A 51 -3.35 12.10 -8.18
N ARG A 52 -3.04 11.22 -7.23
CA ARG A 52 -2.49 9.90 -7.51
C ARG A 52 -3.50 8.98 -8.20
N LEU A 53 -4.75 8.97 -7.76
CA LEU A 53 -5.81 8.19 -8.40
C LEU A 53 -6.08 8.68 -9.83
N ALA A 54 -6.04 9.99 -10.07
CA ALA A 54 -6.16 10.56 -11.41
C ALA A 54 -4.99 10.13 -12.31
N MET A 55 -3.77 10.03 -11.76
CA MET A 55 -2.61 9.51 -12.48
C MET A 55 -2.76 8.02 -12.79
N LEU A 56 -3.11 7.19 -11.79
CA LEU A 56 -3.29 5.74 -11.94
C LEU A 56 -4.39 5.41 -12.93
N GLY A 57 -5.50 6.17 -12.94
CA GLY A 57 -6.61 5.99 -13.88
C GLY A 57 -6.22 6.19 -15.35
N ARG A 58 -5.08 6.83 -15.63
CA ARG A 58 -4.53 6.99 -17.00
C ARG A 58 -3.55 5.88 -17.38
N LYS A 59 -3.16 5.01 -16.44
CA LYS A 59 -2.22 3.90 -16.68
C LYS A 59 -2.97 2.63 -17.10
N SER A 60 -2.25 1.68 -17.68
CA SER A 60 -2.84 0.39 -18.08
C SER A 60 -3.36 -0.41 -16.87
N TYR A 61 -4.31 -1.32 -17.11
CA TYR A 61 -4.83 -2.20 -16.07
C TYR A 61 -3.69 -2.95 -15.34
N HIS A 62 -2.75 -3.52 -16.08
CA HIS A 62 -1.62 -4.26 -15.52
C HIS A 62 -0.71 -3.39 -14.64
N TYR A 63 -0.51 -2.13 -15.02
CA TYR A 63 0.23 -1.17 -14.19
C TYR A 63 -0.50 -0.89 -12.87
N GLN A 64 -1.81 -0.63 -12.95
CA GLN A 64 -2.62 -0.36 -11.77
C GLN A 64 -2.62 -1.55 -10.80
N GLU A 65 -2.84 -2.76 -11.33
CA GLU A 65 -2.82 -4.00 -10.56
C GLU A 65 -1.46 -4.23 -9.87
N THR A 66 -0.36 -4.01 -10.59
CA THR A 66 0.99 -4.14 -10.04
C THR A 66 1.25 -3.09 -8.95
N PHE A 67 0.89 -1.83 -9.20
CA PHE A 67 1.01 -0.75 -8.21
C PHE A 67 0.26 -1.08 -6.92
N TYR A 68 -1.01 -1.44 -7.01
CA TYR A 68 -1.81 -1.74 -5.82
C TYR A 68 -1.30 -2.98 -5.09
N THR A 69 -0.79 -3.98 -5.80
CA THR A 69 -0.22 -5.19 -5.20
C THR A 69 1.04 -4.86 -4.41
N LEU A 70 1.96 -4.05 -4.97
CA LEU A 70 3.14 -3.57 -4.26
C LEU A 70 2.77 -2.74 -3.02
N ALA A 71 1.78 -1.85 -3.15
CA ALA A 71 1.28 -1.07 -2.02
C ALA A 71 0.71 -1.96 -0.90
N MET A 72 -0.05 -2.99 -1.25
CA MET A 72 -0.59 -3.97 -0.29
C MET A 72 0.51 -4.79 0.38
N GLN A 73 1.54 -5.21 -0.36
CA GLN A 73 2.68 -5.92 0.23
C GLN A 73 3.42 -5.05 1.25
N ARG A 74 3.64 -3.77 0.94
CA ARG A 74 4.26 -2.82 1.88
C ARG A 74 3.38 -2.58 3.10
N ASP A 75 2.07 -2.38 2.90
CA ASP A 75 1.09 -2.23 3.97
C ASP A 75 1.13 -3.42 4.93
N ALA A 76 1.11 -4.65 4.41
CA ALA A 76 1.16 -5.86 5.23
C ALA A 76 2.45 -6.01 6.07
N VAL A 77 3.59 -5.53 5.54
CA VAL A 77 4.87 -5.54 6.28
C VAL A 77 4.92 -4.48 7.38
N LEU A 78 4.27 -3.33 7.15
CA LEU A 78 4.30 -2.20 8.08
C LEU A 78 3.22 -2.30 9.17
N PHE A 79 2.00 -2.69 8.79
CA PHE A 79 0.83 -2.69 9.65
C PHE A 79 0.43 -4.11 10.04
N ASP A 80 1.26 -4.71 10.90
CA ASP A 80 1.06 -6.06 11.45
C ASP A 80 0.09 -6.12 12.65
N GLY A 81 -0.48 -4.97 13.04
CA GLY A 81 -1.38 -4.85 14.20
C GLY A 81 -0.67 -4.77 15.56
N THR A 82 0.65 -4.83 15.61
CA THR A 82 1.43 -4.81 16.86
C THR A 82 2.13 -3.47 17.12
N ARG A 83 2.52 -2.77 16.05
CA ARG A 83 3.27 -1.51 16.12
C ARG A 83 2.34 -0.31 16.02
N THR A 84 2.57 0.70 16.86
CA THR A 84 1.87 1.99 16.78
C THR A 84 2.47 2.87 15.68
N TYR A 85 1.70 3.86 15.22
CA TYR A 85 2.21 4.87 14.27
C TYR A 85 3.51 5.52 14.76
N ASP A 86 3.60 5.85 16.05
CA ASP A 86 4.79 6.48 16.64
C ASP A 86 6.04 5.62 16.58
N GLN A 87 5.87 4.31 16.67
CA GLN A 87 6.97 3.36 16.51
C GLN A 87 7.36 3.24 15.04
N LEU A 88 6.38 3.13 14.14
CA LEU A 88 6.62 2.99 12.70
C LEU A 88 7.29 4.23 12.10
N GLN A 89 6.86 5.43 12.48
CA GLN A 89 7.41 6.67 11.92
C GLN A 89 8.91 6.87 12.21
N ARG A 90 9.48 6.15 13.18
CA ARG A 90 10.93 6.19 13.48
C ARG A 90 11.74 5.20 12.65
N LEU A 91 11.07 4.20 12.07
CA LEU A 91 11.69 3.05 11.41
C LEU A 91 11.47 3.04 9.89
N THR A 92 10.54 3.85 9.37
CA THR A 92 10.19 3.87 7.95
C THR A 92 9.83 5.26 7.44
N THR A 93 9.99 5.44 6.13
CA THR A 93 9.57 6.60 5.34
C THR A 93 8.18 6.44 4.71
N PHE A 94 7.52 5.30 4.92
CA PHE A 94 6.21 4.97 4.35
C PHE A 94 6.14 5.17 2.82
N GLU A 95 7.20 4.80 2.13
CA GLU A 95 7.30 5.04 0.69
C GLU A 95 6.25 4.26 -0.11
N LEU A 96 5.63 4.98 -1.05
CA LEU A 96 4.70 4.43 -2.03
C LEU A 96 5.46 3.85 -3.22
N PRO A 97 4.90 2.87 -3.96
CA PRO A 97 5.56 2.32 -5.13
C PRO A 97 5.86 3.40 -6.16
N THR A 98 7.11 3.45 -6.60
CA THR A 98 7.57 4.37 -7.64
C THR A 98 7.28 3.81 -9.03
N ASP A 99 7.20 4.66 -10.05
CA ASP A 99 7.02 4.22 -11.43
C ASP A 99 8.10 3.21 -11.87
N VAL A 100 9.35 3.39 -11.42
CA VAL A 100 10.45 2.46 -11.72
C VAL A 100 10.20 1.08 -11.11
N GLU A 101 9.79 1.03 -9.84
CA GLU A 101 9.50 -0.23 -9.16
C GLU A 101 8.30 -0.95 -9.76
N VAL A 102 7.24 -0.21 -10.13
CA VAL A 102 6.06 -0.79 -10.78
C VAL A 102 6.44 -1.38 -12.13
N GLN A 103 7.20 -0.65 -12.95
CA GLN A 103 7.64 -1.15 -14.25
C GLN A 103 8.56 -2.38 -14.12
N ALA A 104 9.49 -2.36 -13.18
CA ALA A 104 10.35 -3.51 -12.89
C ALA A 104 9.52 -4.72 -12.44
N ALA A 105 8.53 -4.51 -11.57
CA ALA A 105 7.64 -5.57 -11.12
C ALA A 105 6.74 -6.11 -12.23
N MET A 106 6.26 -5.28 -13.16
CA MET A 106 5.49 -5.73 -14.33
C MET A 106 6.30 -6.66 -15.24
N VAL A 107 7.59 -6.40 -15.43
CA VAL A 107 8.49 -7.28 -16.20
C VAL A 107 8.69 -8.62 -15.49
N ASN A 108 8.74 -8.61 -14.16
CA ASN A 108 8.91 -9.82 -13.35
C ASN A 108 7.59 -10.58 -13.12
N MET A 109 6.43 -9.91 -13.23
CA MET A 109 5.08 -10.48 -13.09
C MET A 109 4.49 -10.99 -14.42
N ILE A 110 5.32 -11.26 -15.43
CA ILE A 110 4.86 -12.01 -16.60
C ILE A 110 4.35 -13.38 -16.12
N PRO A 111 3.07 -13.73 -16.34
CA PRO A 111 2.48 -14.93 -15.78
C PRO A 111 3.05 -16.15 -16.48
N GLY A 112 3.96 -16.83 -15.79
CA GLY A 112 4.61 -18.05 -16.27
C GLY A 112 5.63 -18.66 -15.31
N VAL A 113 6.20 -17.87 -14.39
CA VAL A 113 7.13 -18.43 -13.40
C VAL A 113 6.89 -17.76 -12.05
N ALA A 114 6.19 -18.47 -11.16
CA ALA A 114 6.21 -18.15 -9.74
C ALA A 114 7.62 -18.43 -9.22
N THR A 115 8.46 -17.40 -9.07
CA THR A 115 9.70 -17.53 -8.30
C THR A 115 9.46 -17.10 -6.87
N SER A 116 9.31 -18.11 -6.00
CA SER A 116 9.77 -18.01 -4.63
C SER A 116 11.25 -17.65 -4.64
N SER A 117 11.60 -16.40 -4.36
CA SER A 117 12.95 -16.04 -3.93
C SER A 117 12.93 -14.69 -3.21
N VAL A 118 12.43 -14.71 -1.99
CA VAL A 118 12.87 -13.75 -0.97
C VAL A 118 13.11 -14.59 0.27
N LEU A 119 14.33 -15.11 0.41
CA LEU A 119 15.03 -15.43 1.66
C LEU A 119 16.36 -16.14 1.30
N SER A 120 17.42 -15.38 1.05
CA SER A 120 18.78 -15.79 1.42
C SER A 120 19.40 -14.64 2.21
N ASN A 121 19.31 -14.72 3.54
CA ASN A 121 20.43 -14.98 4.43
C ASN A 121 21.65 -14.10 4.19
N GLY A 122 21.83 -13.16 5.12
CA GLY A 122 23.07 -12.45 5.39
C GLY A 122 23.17 -12.14 6.88
N ALA A 123 23.04 -13.18 7.71
CA ALA A 123 23.73 -13.21 9.00
C ALA A 123 25.15 -13.71 8.73
N ASP A 124 26.10 -13.17 9.50
CA ASP A 124 27.53 -13.49 9.59
C ASP A 124 28.48 -12.78 8.60
N GLN A 125 28.96 -11.61 9.02
CA GLN A 125 30.39 -11.35 9.28
C GLN A 125 30.59 -10.13 10.19
#